data_AF-A0A5J4TGP2-F1
#
_entry.id   AF-A0A5J4TGP2-F1
#
_cell.length_a   1.000
_cell.length_b   1.000
_cell.length_c   1.000
_cell.angle_alpha   90.00
_cell.angle_beta   90.00
_cell.angle_gamma   90.00
#
_symmetry.space_group_name_H-M   'P 1'
#
loop_
_entity.id
_entity.type
_entity.pdbx_description
1 polymer ?
#
loop_
_entity_poly.entity_id
_entity_poly.type
_entity_poly.pdbx_seq_one_letter_code
_entity_poly.pdbx_strand_id
1 'polypeptide(L)'
;TNKDLEYIGGLDWGQKPVHPWYGKFPNEPHKLVDYKVTDQGALTARQRKILLSKEDRLNLDRPKTHKVATKRIISSVKAQEQLKNKLRRKMK
;
A
#
# COMPACT_ATOMS: atom_id res chain seq x y z
N THR A 1 -26.12 29.48 7.39
CA THR A 1 -24.89 30.29 7.57
C THR A 1 -24.07 29.66 8.69
N ASN A 2 -22.90 29.08 8.36
CA ASN A 2 -21.82 28.61 9.26
C ASN A 2 -22.19 28.16 10.69
N LYS A 3 -22.60 26.89 10.89
CA LYS A 3 -22.82 26.34 12.25
C LYS A 3 -21.91 25.17 12.66
N ASP A 4 -21.13 24.58 11.75
CA ASP A 4 -20.40 23.33 12.02
C ASP A 4 -18.86 23.46 11.96
N LEU A 5 -18.33 24.69 11.99
CA LEU A 5 -16.88 24.93 12.04
C LEU A 5 -16.47 25.22 13.48
N GLU A 6 -15.99 24.19 14.19
CA GLU A 6 -15.37 24.35 15.49
C GLU A 6 -13.89 24.73 15.34
N TYR A 7 -13.53 25.87 15.90
CA TYR A 7 -12.15 26.36 15.97
C TYR A 7 -11.52 25.81 17.25
N ILE A 8 -10.56 24.89 17.11
CA ILE A 8 -9.82 24.35 18.24
C ILE A 8 -8.83 25.41 18.72
N GLY A 9 -9.14 26.03 19.86
CA GLY A 9 -8.20 26.64 20.81
C GLY A 9 -7.07 27.53 20.26
N GLY A 10 -7.26 28.85 20.40
CA GLY A 10 -6.22 29.82 20.75
C GLY A 10 -4.92 29.83 19.95
N LEU A 11 -4.79 30.85 19.09
CA LEU A 11 -3.58 31.27 18.36
C LEU A 11 -3.33 30.56 17.03
N ASP A 12 -4.06 30.95 15.96
CA ASP A 12 -3.60 30.73 14.57
C ASP A 12 -4.40 31.61 13.59
N TRP A 13 -3.93 32.85 13.39
CA TRP A 13 -4.43 33.74 12.34
C TRP A 13 -3.93 33.24 10.98
N GLY A 14 -4.66 32.33 10.34
CA GLY A 14 -4.40 31.92 8.95
C GLY A 14 -4.60 30.44 8.61
N GLN A 15 -4.97 29.59 9.57
CA GLN A 15 -5.17 28.17 9.30
C GLN A 15 -6.57 27.93 8.68
N LYS A 16 -6.61 27.29 7.51
CA LYS A 16 -7.87 26.92 6.85
C LYS A 16 -8.65 25.95 7.76
N PRO A 17 -9.98 26.11 7.91
CA PRO A 17 -10.77 25.22 8.75
C PRO A 17 -10.59 23.77 8.27
N VAL A 18 -10.06 22.93 9.14
CA VAL A 18 -9.87 21.50 8.86
C VAL A 18 -11.17 20.80 9.24
N HIS A 19 -11.80 20.15 8.27
CA HIS A 19 -13.02 19.38 8.53
C HIS A 19 -12.68 18.22 9.53
N PRO A 20 -13.50 17.98 10.58
CA PRO A 20 -13.17 17.07 11.69
C PRO A 20 -12.80 15.63 11.29
N TRP A 21 -13.25 15.22 10.11
CA TRP A 21 -13.01 13.88 9.56
C TRP A 21 -11.54 13.61 9.16
N TYR A 22 -10.76 14.65 8.84
CA TYR A 22 -9.38 14.50 8.35
C TYR A 22 -8.34 14.28 9.46
N GLY A 23 -8.69 14.48 10.73
CA GLY A 23 -7.79 14.26 11.87
C GLY A 23 -7.74 12.82 12.39
N LYS A 24 -8.59 11.91 11.89
CA LYS A 24 -8.78 10.58 12.51
C LYS A 24 -7.93 9.46 11.91
N PHE A 25 -7.31 9.65 10.74
CA PHE A 25 -6.54 8.59 10.08
C PHE A 25 -5.07 9.01 9.91
N PRO A 26 -4.11 8.28 10.52
CA PRO A 26 -2.70 8.59 10.38
C PRO A 26 -2.25 8.26 8.95
N ASN A 27 -1.90 9.30 8.18
CA ASN A 27 -1.01 9.27 7.01
C ASN A 27 -1.05 8.02 6.11
N GLU A 28 -2.24 7.58 5.67
CA GLU A 28 -2.26 6.87 4.40
C GLU A 28 -1.87 7.87 3.31
N PRO A 29 -0.88 7.56 2.44
CA PRO A 29 -0.53 8.44 1.34
C PRO A 29 -1.78 8.56 0.48
N HIS A 30 -2.43 9.72 0.57
CA HIS A 30 -3.62 10.03 -0.21
C HIS A 30 -3.26 9.73 -1.65
N LYS A 31 -3.87 8.70 -2.23
CA LYS A 31 -3.59 8.30 -3.60
C LYS A 31 -3.95 9.51 -4.46
N LEU A 32 -2.94 10.21 -4.98
CA LEU A 32 -3.17 11.35 -5.85
C LEU A 32 -3.77 10.79 -7.14
N VAL A 33 -5.08 10.97 -7.29
CA VAL A 33 -5.82 10.61 -8.50
C VAL A 33 -6.12 11.90 -9.24
N ASP A 34 -5.59 12.01 -10.46
CA ASP A 34 -5.96 13.09 -11.37
C ASP A 34 -7.25 12.70 -12.08
N TYR A 35 -8.23 13.60 -12.04
CA TYR A 35 -9.43 13.49 -12.87
C TYR A 35 -9.29 14.42 -14.06
N LYS A 36 -9.48 13.87 -15.26
CA LYS A 36 -9.49 14.65 -16.51
C LYS A 36 -10.74 14.30 -17.28
N VAL A 37 -11.49 15.32 -17.67
CA VAL A 37 -12.62 15.18 -18.58
C VAL A 37 -12.05 15.31 -20.00
N THR A 38 -12.26 14.28 -20.81
CA THR A 38 -11.90 14.31 -22.24
C THR A 38 -12.88 15.20 -23.01
N ASP A 39 -12.50 15.69 -24.18
CA ASP A 39 -13.36 16.55 -25.01
C ASP A 39 -14.68 15.86 -25.42
N GLN A 40 -14.72 14.52 -25.35
CA GLN A 40 -15.93 13.70 -25.55
C GLN A 40 -16.80 13.54 -24.28
N GLY A 41 -16.47 14.25 -23.19
CA GLY A 41 -17.21 14.22 -21.93
C GLY A 41 -16.95 13.01 -21.04
N ALA A 42 -16.05 12.09 -21.44
CA ALA A 42 -15.70 10.94 -20.62
C ALA A 42 -14.73 11.33 -19.50
N LEU A 43 -15.09 11.01 -18.25
CA LEU A 43 -14.25 11.20 -17.07
C LEU A 43 -13.18 10.10 -17.02
N THR A 44 -11.92 10.49 -17.10
CA THR A 44 -10.77 9.60 -16.94
C THR A 44 -10.11 9.85 -15.59
N ALA A 45 -9.85 8.78 -14.85
CA ALA A 45 -9.14 8.82 -13.58
C ALA A 45 -7.75 8.19 -13.76
N ARG A 46 -6.70 8.92 -13.41
CA ARG A 46 -5.32 8.43 -13.43
C ARG A 46 -4.71 8.53 -12.05
N GLN A 47 -4.34 7.39 -11.46
CA GLN A 47 -3.55 7.37 -10.24
C GLN A 47 -2.08 7.73 -10.54
N ARG A 48 -1.56 8.78 -9.88
CA ARG A 48 -0.14 9.13 -9.93
C ARG A 48 0.67 8.17 -9.06
N LYS A 49 1.79 7.69 -9.59
CA LYS A 49 2.81 7.03 -8.77
C LYS A 49 3.53 8.12 -7.98
N ILE A 50 3.38 8.12 -6.67
CA ILE A 50 4.10 9.03 -5.78
C ILE A 50 5.52 8.46 -5.65
N LEU A 51 6.51 9.19 -6.16
CA LEU A 51 7.91 8.91 -5.86
C LEU A 51 8.19 9.46 -4.46
N LEU A 52 8.11 8.60 -3.45
CA LEU A 52 8.44 8.97 -2.07
C LEU A 52 9.94 9.28 -1.97
N SER A 53 10.26 10.39 -1.28
CA SER A 53 11.62 10.78 -0.90
C SER A 53 12.25 9.73 0.03
N LYS A 54 13.56 9.80 0.26
CA LYS A 54 14.24 8.79 1.10
C LYS A 54 13.74 8.89 2.55
N GLU A 55 13.43 10.09 3.00
CA GLU A 55 12.97 10.45 4.33
C GLU A 55 11.54 9.91 4.57
N ASP A 56 10.65 10.05 3.59
CA ASP A 56 9.26 9.55 3.69
C ASP A 56 9.19 8.01 3.72
N ARG A 57 10.18 7.33 3.15
CA ARG A 57 10.27 5.86 3.17
C ARG A 57 10.67 5.31 4.53
N LEU A 58 11.23 6.11 5.43
CA LEU A 58 11.69 5.66 6.75
C LEU A 58 10.53 5.33 7.69
N ASN A 59 9.40 6.01 7.52
CA ASN A 59 8.19 5.83 8.33
C ASN A 59 7.26 4.74 7.78
N LEU A 60 7.57 4.17 6.61
CA LEU A 60 6.80 3.05 6.06
C LEU A 60 7.27 1.73 6.67
N ASP A 61 6.31 0.84 6.93
CA ASP A 61 6.63 -0.52 7.35
C ASP A 61 7.51 -1.18 6.29
N ARG A 62 8.64 -1.76 6.72
CA ARG A 62 9.57 -2.39 5.79
C ARG A 62 8.87 -3.60 5.17
N PRO A 63 8.97 -3.81 3.85
CA PRO A 63 8.36 -4.98 3.24
C PRO A 63 8.92 -6.23 3.91
N LYS A 64 8.05 -6.97 4.61
CA LYS A 64 8.43 -8.21 5.28
C LYS A 64 8.87 -9.21 4.21
N THR A 65 10.17 -9.49 4.16
CA THR A 65 10.66 -10.59 3.35
C THR A 65 10.20 -11.89 3.99
N HIS A 66 9.33 -12.63 3.31
CA HIS A 66 8.90 -13.96 3.74
C HIS A 66 10.09 -14.92 3.62
N LYS A 67 10.91 -15.01 4.67
CA LYS A 67 12.02 -15.95 4.73
C LYS A 67 11.45 -17.36 4.83
N VAL A 68 11.73 -18.19 3.83
CA VAL A 68 11.44 -19.63 3.91
C VAL A 68 12.54 -20.29 4.73
N ALA A 69 12.16 -21.00 5.79
CA ALA A 69 13.12 -21.73 6.61
C ALA A 69 13.85 -22.79 5.78
N THR A 70 15.19 -22.87 5.89
CA THR A 70 16.02 -23.84 5.15
C THR A 70 15.53 -25.28 5.30
N LYS A 71 15.02 -25.64 6.49
CA LYS A 71 14.41 -26.96 6.74
C LYS A 71 13.25 -27.29 5.80
N ARG A 72 12.40 -26.30 5.46
CA ARG A 72 11.28 -26.46 4.51
C ARG A 72 11.77 -26.64 3.07
N ILE A 73 12.87 -25.97 2.71
CA ILE A 73 13.47 -26.11 1.38
C ILE A 73 14.04 -27.53 1.24
N ILE A 74 14.84 -27.98 2.21
CA ILE A 74 15.44 -29.32 2.22
C ILE A 74 14.37 -30.41 2.17
N SER A 75 13.30 -30.30 2.96
CA SER A 75 12.22 -31.29 2.94
C SER A 75 11.49 -31.33 1.60
N SER A 76 11.27 -30.18 0.97
CA SER A 76 10.64 -30.08 -0.35
C SER A 76 11.49 -30.74 -1.44
N VAL A 77 12.80 -30.48 -1.43
CA VAL A 77 13.75 -31.10 -2.37
C VAL A 77 13.77 -32.61 -2.21
N LYS A 78 13.85 -33.11 -0.96
CA LYS A 78 13.81 -34.55 -0.68
C LYS A 78 12.51 -35.20 -1.13
N ALA A 79 11.36 -34.54 -0.93
CA ALA A 79 10.07 -35.04 -1.38
C ALA A 79 9.99 -35.10 -2.92
N GLN A 80 10.48 -34.08 -3.62
CA GLN A 80 10.57 -34.06 -5.09
C GLN A 80 11.41 -35.22 -5.62
N GLU A 81 12.54 -35.51 -4.98
CA GLU A 81 13.41 -36.62 -5.36
C GLU A 81 12.73 -37.98 -5.17
N GLN A 82 11.99 -38.17 -4.07
CA GLN A 82 11.19 -39.38 -3.85
C GLN A 82 10.10 -39.56 -4.90
N LEU A 83 9.41 -38.48 -5.29
CA LEU A 83 8.40 -38.52 -6.35
C LEU A 83 9.01 -38.87 -7.71
N LYS A 84 10.15 -38.27 -8.06
CA LYS A 84 10.89 -38.57 -9.29
C LYS A 84 11.30 -40.05 -9.35
N ASN A 85 11.80 -40.59 -8.25
CA ASN A 85 12.21 -41.99 -8.16
C ASN A 85 11.03 -42.96 -8.28
N LYS A 86 9.88 -42.63 -7.67
CA LYS A 86 8.64 -43.42 -7.83
C LYS A 86 8.15 -43.41 -9.28
N LEU A 87 8.18 -42.25 -9.94
CA LEU A 87 7.76 -42.13 -11.34
C LEU A 87 8.68 -42.94 -12.26
N ARG A 88 10.00 -42.85 -12.06
CA ARG A 88 10.98 -43.64 -12.83
C ARG A 88 10.81 -45.15 -12.63
N ARG A 89 10.40 -45.60 -11.44
CA ARG A 89 10.08 -47.01 -11.17
C ARG A 89 8.80 -47.49 -11.85
N LYS A 90 7.79 -46.63 -12.01
CA LYS A 90 6.54 -46.97 -12.73
C LYS A 90 6.71 -47.04 -14.25
N MET A 91 7.72 -46.36 -14.78
CA MET A 91 7.99 -46.28 -16.23
C MET A 91 8.92 -47.41 -16.72
N LYS A 92 9.44 -48.22 -15.80
CA LYS A 92 10.20 -49.44 -16.05
C LYS A 92 9.27 -50.63 -15.94
#